data_AF-S2EAJ8-F1
#
_entry.id   AF-S2EAJ8-F1
#
_cell.length_a   1.000
_cell.length_b   1.000
_cell.length_c   1.000
_cell.angle_alpha   90.00
_cell.angle_beta   90.00
_cell.angle_gamma   90.00
#
_symmetry.space_group_name_H-M   'P 1'
#
loop_
_entity.id
_entity.type
_entity.pdbx_description
1 polymer ?
#
loop_
_entity_poly.entity_id
_entity_poly.type
_entity_poly.pdbx_seq_one_letter_code
_entity_poly.pdbx_strand_id
1 'polypeptide(L)'
;NIKPYASGKITGIVYDFPKIVKGGHVFFSILSNGLKLQCAVYKPTGITLIASSLMKGDKICIGGGIRKASKNYPRILNVEFIKVINLKKNIIKSNPVCKKCLKK
;
A
#
# COMPACT_ATOMS: atom_id res chain seq x y z
N ASN A 1 -6.95 -15.09 -9.82
CA ASN A 1 -7.81 -13.91 -10.10
C ASN A 1 -8.93 -13.91 -9.07
N ILE A 2 -9.05 -12.89 -8.21
CA ILE A 2 -10.14 -12.83 -7.20
C ILE A 2 -11.42 -12.41 -7.96
N LYS A 3 -12.60 -12.94 -7.61
CA LYS A 3 -13.91 -12.53 -8.21
C LYS A 3 -14.60 -11.46 -7.34
N PRO A 4 -15.39 -10.53 -7.90
CA PRO A 4 -16.17 -9.57 -7.10
C PRO A 4 -17.05 -10.29 -6.07
N TYR A 5 -17.27 -9.67 -4.91
CA TYR A 5 -18.05 -10.25 -3.80
C TYR A 5 -17.44 -11.50 -3.17
N ALA A 6 -16.15 -11.75 -3.41
CA ALA A 6 -15.38 -12.76 -2.72
C ALA A 6 -14.25 -12.10 -1.91
N SER A 7 -13.84 -12.78 -0.86
CA SER A 7 -12.62 -12.48 -0.11
C SER A 7 -11.47 -13.35 -0.62
N GLY A 8 -10.26 -12.82 -0.58
CA GLY A 8 -9.08 -13.57 -0.98
C GLY A 8 -7.81 -12.86 -0.62
N LYS A 9 -6.69 -13.52 -0.92
CA LYS A 9 -5.35 -12.95 -0.79
C LYS A 9 -4.72 -12.72 -2.16
N ILE A 10 -3.98 -11.64 -2.29
CA ILE A 10 -3.24 -11.31 -3.50
C ILE A 10 -1.83 -10.85 -3.12
N THR A 11 -0.85 -11.36 -3.84
CA THR A 11 0.54 -10.92 -3.72
C THR A 11 0.86 -10.00 -4.86
N GLY A 12 1.50 -8.87 -4.56
CA GLY A 12 1.87 -7.88 -5.55
C GLY A 12 2.95 -6.93 -5.04
N ILE A 13 3.31 -6.00 -5.90
CA ILE A 13 4.29 -4.95 -5.60
C ILE A 13 3.54 -3.64 -5.41
N VAL A 14 3.84 -2.89 -4.36
CA VAL A 14 3.26 -1.55 -4.14
C VAL A 14 3.64 -0.65 -5.32
N TYR A 15 2.64 -0.17 -6.05
CA TYR A 15 2.83 0.59 -7.28
C TYR A 15 2.82 2.11 -7.05
N ASP A 16 1.91 2.57 -6.18
CA ASP A 16 1.77 3.99 -5.80
C ASP A 16 2.10 4.15 -4.31
N PHE A 17 2.60 5.33 -3.93
CA PHE A 17 2.79 5.67 -2.52
C PHE A 17 1.44 5.72 -1.80
N PRO A 18 1.34 5.15 -0.60
CA PRO A 18 0.13 5.24 0.22
C PRO A 18 -0.26 6.67 0.52
N LYS A 19 -1.55 6.98 0.38
CA LYS A 19 -2.12 8.29 0.68
C LYS A 19 -3.16 8.16 1.78
N ILE A 20 -2.96 8.90 2.87
CA ILE A 20 -3.97 9.05 3.92
C ILE A 20 -5.01 10.07 3.42
N VAL A 21 -6.28 9.70 3.44
CA VAL A 21 -7.39 10.58 3.05
C VAL A 21 -8.19 11.05 4.27
N LYS A 22 -9.06 12.04 4.08
CA LYS A 22 -9.98 12.54 5.12
C LYS A 22 -10.75 11.37 5.73
N GLY A 23 -10.75 11.27 7.06
CA GLY A 23 -11.29 10.12 7.81
C GLY A 23 -10.22 9.12 8.26
N GLY A 24 -8.97 9.26 7.82
CA GLY A 24 -7.83 8.43 8.27
C GLY A 24 -7.71 7.09 7.56
N HIS A 25 -8.41 6.92 6.43
CA HIS A 25 -8.26 5.75 5.56
C HIS A 25 -6.98 5.90 4.71
N VAL A 26 -6.36 4.79 4.33
CA VAL A 26 -5.18 4.76 3.48
C VAL A 26 -5.53 4.10 2.15
N PHE A 27 -5.21 4.79 1.06
CA PHE A 27 -5.38 4.28 -0.30
C PHE A 27 -4.03 4.12 -0.97
N PHE A 28 -3.84 2.99 -1.64
CA PHE A 28 -2.67 2.72 -2.48
C PHE A 28 -3.05 1.73 -3.58
N SER A 29 -2.13 1.49 -4.52
CA SER A 29 -2.32 0.48 -5.54
C SER A 29 -1.19 -0.55 -5.50
N ILE A 30 -1.51 -1.79 -5.84
CA ILE A 30 -0.51 -2.84 -6.09
C ILE A 30 -0.54 -3.26 -7.56
N LEU A 31 0.60 -3.73 -8.04
CA LEU A 31 0.75 -4.42 -9.32
C LEU A 31 0.90 -5.92 -9.05
N SER A 32 0.02 -6.73 -9.63
CA SER A 32 0.06 -8.19 -9.55
C SER A 32 -0.23 -8.76 -10.92
N ASN A 33 0.67 -9.61 -11.44
CA ASN A 33 0.56 -10.23 -12.76
C ASN A 33 0.25 -9.22 -13.90
N GLY A 34 0.89 -8.05 -13.86
CA GLY A 34 0.68 -6.97 -14.84
C GLY A 34 -0.60 -6.14 -14.66
N LEU A 35 -1.47 -6.51 -13.71
CA LEU A 35 -2.71 -5.78 -13.43
C LEU A 35 -2.56 -4.88 -12.21
N LYS A 36 -3.00 -3.64 -12.34
CA LYS A 36 -3.07 -2.67 -11.25
C LYS A 36 -4.37 -2.85 -10.47
N LEU A 37 -4.27 -3.01 -9.16
CA LEU A 37 -5.40 -3.15 -8.25
C LEU A 37 -5.36 -2.06 -7.18
N GLN A 38 -6.46 -1.34 -6.99
CA GLN A 38 -6.60 -0.36 -5.92
C GLN A 38 -6.92 -1.06 -4.59
N CYS A 39 -6.29 -0.59 -3.53
CA CYS A 39 -6.40 -1.13 -2.18
C CYS A 39 -6.78 -0.01 -1.22
N ALA A 40 -7.74 -0.30 -0.35
CA ALA A 40 -8.23 0.60 0.68
C ALA A 40 -8.06 -0.04 2.05
N VAL A 41 -7.40 0.66 2.96
CA VAL A 41 -7.25 0.27 4.37
C VAL A 41 -8.04 1.28 5.19
N TYR A 42 -9.12 0.83 5.83
CA TYR A 42 -9.98 1.76 6.56
C TYR A 42 -9.43 2.03 7.98
N LYS A 43 -9.59 3.25 8.49
CA LYS A 43 -9.20 3.62 9.88
C LYS A 43 -9.62 2.59 10.95
N PRO A 44 -10.85 2.04 10.95
CA PRO A 44 -11.26 1.06 11.95
C PRO A 44 -10.47 -0.26 11.94
N THR A 45 -9.70 -0.56 10.88
CA THR A 45 -8.87 -1.77 10.80
C THR A 45 -7.63 -1.72 11.69
N GLY A 46 -7.24 -0.54 12.20
CA GLY A 46 -6.06 -0.38 13.08
C GLY A 46 -4.69 -0.53 12.40
N ILE A 47 -4.64 -1.00 11.15
CA ILE A 47 -3.40 -1.25 10.40
C ILE A 47 -2.99 -0.11 9.46
N THR A 48 -3.61 1.06 9.59
CA THR A 48 -3.36 2.23 8.74
C THR A 48 -1.94 2.77 8.86
N LEU A 49 -1.33 2.71 10.06
CA LEU A 49 0.07 3.09 10.26
C LEU A 49 1.01 2.25 9.38
N ILE A 50 0.89 0.93 9.46
CA ILE A 50 1.68 -0.01 8.64
C ILE A 50 1.43 0.27 7.15
N ALA A 51 0.17 0.41 6.75
CA ALA A 51 -0.19 0.70 5.37
C ALA A 51 0.40 2.04 4.87
N SER A 52 0.47 3.06 5.72
CA SER A 52 1.02 4.37 5.37
C SER A 52 2.55 4.38 5.25
N SER A 53 3.23 3.46 5.93
CA SER A 53 4.69 3.31 5.88
C SER A 53 5.19 2.52 4.66
N LEU A 54 4.29 1.89 3.89
CA LEU A 54 4.67 1.16 2.68
C LEU A 54 5.28 2.09 1.62
N MET A 55 6.27 1.57 0.90
CA MET A 55 6.96 2.29 -0.16
C MET A 55 6.71 1.67 -1.53
N LYS A 56 6.74 2.50 -2.57
CA LYS A 56 6.69 2.02 -3.96
C LYS A 56 7.80 1.01 -4.22
N GLY A 57 7.43 -0.21 -4.59
CA GLY A 57 8.33 -1.31 -4.87
C GLY A 57 8.40 -2.38 -3.78
N ASP A 58 7.76 -2.16 -2.62
CA ASP A 58 7.64 -3.21 -1.60
C ASP A 58 6.80 -4.38 -2.12
N LYS A 59 7.24 -5.61 -1.87
CA LYS A 59 6.50 -6.82 -2.17
C LYS A 59 5.66 -7.20 -0.96
N ILE A 60 4.34 -7.23 -1.14
CA ILE A 60 3.38 -7.49 -0.07
C ILE A 60 2.36 -8.54 -0.50
N CYS A 61 1.85 -9.29 0.46
CA CYS A 61 0.64 -10.08 0.33
C CYS A 61 -0.44 -9.42 1.18
N ILE A 62 -1.54 -9.04 0.54
CA ILE A 62 -2.68 -8.41 1.20
C ILE A 62 -3.90 -9.31 1.02
N GLY A 63 -4.84 -9.24 1.96
CA GLY A 63 -6.10 -9.95 1.82
C GLY A 63 -7.28 -9.17 2.38
N GLY A 64 -8.45 -9.56 1.89
CA GLY A 64 -9.75 -9.03 2.30
C GLY A 64 -10.79 -9.13 1.17
N GLY A 65 -11.89 -8.42 1.32
CA GLY A 65 -13.03 -8.45 0.39
C GLY A 65 -12.86 -7.53 -0.83
N ILE A 66 -13.25 -8.00 -2.03
CA ILE A 66 -13.14 -7.21 -3.25
C ILE A 66 -14.49 -6.64 -3.68
N ARG A 67 -14.55 -5.32 -3.83
CA ARG A 67 -15.74 -4.60 -4.29
C ARG A 67 -15.80 -4.60 -5.82
N LYS A 68 -16.98 -4.79 -6.39
CA LYS A 68 -17.23 -4.62 -7.83
C LYS A 68 -16.93 -3.16 -8.23
N ALA A 69 -16.40 -2.96 -9.44
CA ALA A 69 -16.29 -1.63 -10.01
C ALA A 69 -17.69 -0.99 -10.13
N SER A 70 -17.80 0.29 -9.81
CA SER A 70 -18.98 1.11 -10.00
C SER A 70 -18.70 2.22 -11.02
N LYS A 71 -19.72 2.99 -11.42
CA LYS A 71 -19.56 4.13 -12.34
C LYS A 71 -18.43 5.10 -11.92
N ASN A 72 -18.24 5.27 -10.61
CA ASN A 72 -17.34 6.28 -10.05
C ASN A 72 -16.04 5.68 -9.48
N TYR A 73 -15.99 4.37 -9.24
CA TYR A 73 -14.86 3.73 -8.57
C TYR A 73 -14.46 2.44 -9.29
N PRO A 74 -13.17 2.27 -9.59
CA PRO A 74 -12.69 1.01 -10.13
C PRO A 74 -12.80 -0.10 -9.09
N ARG A 75 -12.36 -1.29 -9.46
CA ARG A 75 -12.31 -2.41 -8.54
C ARG A 75 -11.36 -2.12 -7.38
N ILE A 76 -11.88 -2.13 -6.15
CA ILE A 76 -11.13 -1.84 -4.93
C ILE A 76 -11.14 -3.07 -4.02
N LEU A 77 -9.97 -3.39 -3.47
CA LEU A 77 -9.81 -4.37 -2.40
C LEU A 77 -9.86 -3.68 -1.05
N ASN A 78 -10.82 -4.09 -0.21
CA ASN A 78 -10.86 -3.70 1.19
C ASN A 78 -9.88 -4.57 1.95
N VAL A 79 -8.79 -3.98 2.42
CA VAL A 79 -7.69 -4.73 3.04
C VAL A 79 -7.98 -4.94 4.52
N GLU A 80 -7.97 -6.19 4.94
CA GLU A 80 -8.16 -6.64 6.32
C GLU A 80 -6.81 -7.01 6.97
N PHE A 81 -5.86 -7.53 6.19
CA PHE A 81 -4.52 -7.82 6.66
C PHE A 81 -3.46 -7.54 5.60
N ILE A 82 -2.25 -7.23 6.07
CA ILE A 82 -1.06 -6.97 5.25
C ILE A 82 0.08 -7.84 5.77
N LYS A 83 0.69 -8.63 4.88
CA LYS A 83 1.93 -9.36 5.14
C LYS A 83 3.02 -8.80 4.23
N VAL A 84 4.03 -8.20 4.84
CA VAL A 84 5.22 -7.74 4.12
C VAL A 84 6.09 -8.94 3.76
N ILE A 85 6.38 -9.14 2.46
CA ILE A 85 7.21 -10.25 1.98
C ILE A 85 8.64 -9.76 1.75
N ASN A 86 8.80 -8.61 1.12
CA ASN A 86 10.11 -8.02 0.86
C ASN A 86 10.02 -6.50 0.84
N LEU A 87 10.95 -5.83 1.53
CA LEU A 87 11.03 -4.37 1.57
C LEU A 87 12.04 -3.89 0.53
N LYS A 88 11.69 -2.83 -0.19
CA LYS A 88 12.61 -2.20 -1.13
C LYS A 88 13.59 -1.32 -0.37
N LYS A 89 14.88 -1.44 -0.70
CA LYS A 89 15.92 -0.54 -0.16
C LYS A 89 15.69 0.88 -0.65
N ASN A 90 15.48 1.81 0.29
CA ASN A 90 15.39 3.24 0.02
C ASN A 90 16.76 3.90 0.20
N ILE A 91 17.54 3.96 -0.88
CA ILE A 91 18.89 4.56 -0.86
C ILE A 91 18.77 6.07 -1.10
N ILE A 92 19.10 6.85 -0.07
CA ILE A 92 19.09 8.32 -0.12
C ILE A 92 20.53 8.81 -0.12
N LYS A 93 20.92 9.59 -1.14
CA LYS A 93 22.17 10.36 -1.11
C LYS A 93 21.90 11.68 -0.39
N SER A 94 22.70 11.99 0.62
CA SER A 94 22.63 13.27 1.33
C SER A 94 24.03 13.84 1.55
N ASN A 95 24.11 15.15 1.73
CA ASN A 95 25.36 15.82 2.10
C ASN A 95 25.96 15.19 3.38
N PRO A 96 27.29 15.14 3.48
CA PRO A 96 27.93 14.72 4.71
C PRO A 96 27.61 15.69 5.83
N VAL A 97 27.51 15.19 7.06
CA VAL A 97 27.35 16.04 8.24
C VAL A 97 28.62 16.88 8.42
N CYS A 98 28.47 18.19 8.59
CA CYS A 98 29.59 19.08 8.85
C CYS A 98 30.27 18.71 10.18
N LYS A 99 31.57 18.38 10.13
CA LYS A 99 32.34 17.97 11.33
C LYS A 99 32.48 19.07 12.38
N LYS A 100 32.33 20.35 11.99
CA LYS A 100 32.55 21.51 12.88
C LYS A 100 31.29 21.93 13.64
N CYS A 101 30.14 21.97 12.97
CA CYS A 101 28.89 22.43 13.56
C CYS A 101 27.81 21.33 13.71
N LEU A 102 28.11 20.10 13.28
CA LEU A 102 27.21 18.93 13.31
C LEU A 102 25.88 19.13 12.55
N LYS A 103 25.83 20.14 11.67
CA LYS A 103 24.69 20.38 10.79
C LYS A 103 24.84 19.57 9.49
N LYS A 104 23.73 19.07 8.97
CA LYS A 104 23.64 18.52 7.61
C LYS A 104 23.64 19.64 6.56
#